data_AF-A0A7S2JEX4-F1
#
_entry.id   AF-A0A7S2JEX4-F1
#
_cell.length_a   1.000
_cell.length_b   1.000
_cell.length_c   1.000
_cell.angle_alpha   90.00
_cell.angle_beta   90.00
_cell.angle_gamma   90.00
#
_symmetry.space_group_name_H-M   'P 1'
#
loop_
_entity.id
_entity.type
_entity.pdbx_description
1 polymer ?
#
loop_
_entity_poly.entity_id
_entity_poly.type
_entity_poly.pdbx_seq_one_letter_code
_entity_poly.pdbx_strand_id
1 'polypeptide(L)'
;TRKHGVGMVLPMSGFTCLRLRSIFEAVPPSGTQPATPRPSPEPTAAPAFPAPAPAPAPARLGSNVDYAVTKGNDFIFSTTQTQGISILGMTGSAAVVCSLVERRAVCSVLSMADGSWKQGSTVGLADQGETARLSVARLSETALLACYVETGIGAYGRPVATPSCRVLTVTDLAIVRSPPFVLDDQEEVILSMSLVGLSPSLALVCYDRLDDAGLMGICSTMRIKGTELEQGDGLKVSAGDIEYGPEIVA
;
A
#
# COMPACT_ATOMS: atom_id res chain seq x y z
N THR A 1 18.57 -5.34 46.15
CA THR A 1 18.50 -4.02 45.48
C THR A 1 17.92 -4.18 44.09
N ARG A 2 16.58 -4.13 43.97
CA ARG A 2 15.88 -4.21 42.67
C ARG A 2 15.99 -2.87 41.95
N LYS A 3 16.60 -2.85 40.77
CA LYS A 3 16.54 -1.70 39.84
C LYS A 3 15.28 -1.86 38.99
N HIS A 4 14.37 -0.89 39.12
CA HIS A 4 13.24 -0.71 38.21
C HIS A 4 13.76 -0.04 36.92
N GLY A 5 13.58 -0.71 35.79
CA GLY A 5 13.81 -0.17 34.46
C GLY A 5 12.62 0.68 34.03
N VAL A 6 12.88 1.95 33.74
CA VAL A 6 11.91 2.92 33.22
C VAL A 6 11.62 2.57 31.77
N GLY A 7 10.36 2.26 31.46
CA GLY A 7 9.88 2.05 30.09
C GLY A 7 9.71 3.38 29.38
N MET A 8 10.43 3.55 28.26
CA MET A 8 10.32 4.70 27.38
C MET A 8 9.16 4.47 26.41
N VAL A 9 8.11 5.29 26.50
CA VAL A 9 7.00 5.31 25.55
C VAL A 9 7.36 6.27 24.42
N LEU A 10 7.55 5.73 23.22
CA LEU A 10 7.73 6.55 22.01
C LEU A 10 6.35 6.93 21.44
N PRO A 11 6.12 8.19 21.05
CA PRO A 11 4.87 8.62 20.46
C PRO A 11 4.73 8.07 19.03
N MET A 12 3.54 7.56 18.71
CA MET A 12 3.16 7.20 17.34
C MET A 12 2.81 8.48 16.57
N SER A 13 3.66 8.84 15.61
CA SER A 13 3.45 10.00 14.73
C SER A 13 2.37 9.71 13.69
N GLY A 14 1.39 10.61 13.58
CA GLY A 14 0.31 10.55 12.60
C GLY A 14 0.82 10.79 11.16
N PHE A 15 0.38 9.94 10.24
CA PHE A 15 0.67 10.08 8.81
C PHE A 15 -0.19 11.19 8.20
N THR A 16 0.47 12.22 7.68
CA THR A 16 -0.16 13.28 6.87
C THR A 16 -0.18 12.83 5.40
N CYS A 17 -1.36 12.78 4.78
CA CYS A 17 -1.51 12.47 3.36
C CYS A 17 -0.85 13.56 2.49
N LEU A 18 0.29 13.26 1.88
CA LEU A 18 0.91 14.12 0.86
C LEU A 18 0.14 14.03 -0.46
N ARG A 19 -0.23 15.19 -1.02
CA ARG A 19 -0.78 15.33 -2.37
C ARG A 19 0.38 15.41 -3.37
N LEU A 20 0.69 14.31 -4.07
CA LEU A 20 1.67 14.31 -5.16
C LEU A 20 1.11 15.03 -6.39
N ARG A 21 1.78 16.11 -6.82
CA ARG A 21 1.60 16.72 -8.15
C ARG A 21 2.60 16.06 -9.11
N SER A 22 2.07 15.43 -10.16
CA SER A 22 2.87 14.86 -11.25
C SER A 22 3.45 15.99 -12.13
N ILE A 23 4.77 15.98 -12.33
CA ILE A 23 5.47 16.82 -13.31
C ILE A 23 5.88 15.89 -14.45
N PHE A 24 5.25 16.04 -15.62
CA PHE A 24 5.71 15.43 -16.85
C PHE A 24 6.65 16.42 -17.56
N GLU A 25 7.94 16.11 -17.61
CA GLU A 25 8.88 16.79 -18.51
C GLU A 25 8.77 16.17 -19.91
N ALA A 26 8.52 17.02 -20.91
CA ALA A 26 8.42 16.63 -22.30
C ALA A 26 9.81 16.54 -22.95
N VAL A 27 10.11 15.38 -23.54
CA VAL A 27 11.30 15.13 -24.37
C VAL A 27 11.17 15.90 -25.70
N PRO A 28 12.20 16.62 -26.18
CA PRO A 28 12.13 17.30 -27.46
C PRO A 28 12.24 16.33 -28.65
N PRO A 29 11.43 16.47 -29.71
CA PRO A 29 11.54 15.63 -30.89
C PRO A 29 12.70 16.07 -31.79
N SER A 30 13.42 15.06 -32.31
CA SER A 30 14.50 15.18 -33.28
C SER A 30 13.94 15.49 -34.68
N GLY A 31 14.60 16.42 -35.38
CA GLY A 31 14.12 17.05 -36.60
C GLY A 31 14.07 16.16 -37.84
N THR A 32 13.03 16.37 -38.65
CA THR A 32 12.96 15.99 -40.06
C THR A 32 12.34 17.13 -40.89
N GLN A 33 12.84 17.27 -42.11
CA GLN A 33 12.68 18.41 -43.04
C GLN A 33 11.23 18.81 -43.38
N PRO A 34 10.98 20.09 -43.73
CA PRO A 34 9.65 20.61 -44.02
C PRO A 34 9.20 20.23 -45.44
N ALA A 35 8.07 19.52 -45.53
CA ALA A 35 7.30 19.39 -46.76
C ALA A 35 6.47 20.67 -46.98
N THR A 36 6.40 21.11 -48.24
CA THR A 36 5.69 22.31 -48.70
C THR A 36 4.22 22.29 -48.26
N PRO A 37 3.71 23.33 -47.57
CA PRO A 37 2.37 23.31 -46.99
C PRO A 37 1.31 23.36 -48.10
N ARG A 38 0.43 22.35 -48.08
CA ARG A 38 -0.81 22.33 -48.87
C ARG A 38 -1.71 23.47 -48.38
N PRO A 39 -2.37 24.24 -49.27
CA PRO A 39 -3.29 25.29 -48.86
C PRO A 39 -4.37 24.69 -47.95
N SER A 40 -4.40 25.17 -46.71
CA SER A 40 -5.38 24.75 -45.70
C SER A 40 -6.76 25.26 -46.13
N PRO A 41 -7.79 24.41 -46.11
CA PRO A 41 -9.16 24.87 -46.34
C PRO A 41 -9.51 25.96 -45.33
N GLU A 42 -10.18 27.00 -45.82
CA GLU A 42 -10.69 28.12 -45.04
C GLU A 42 -11.57 27.57 -43.91
N PRO A 43 -11.30 27.92 -42.64
CA PRO A 43 -12.01 27.36 -41.51
C PRO A 43 -13.47 27.82 -41.54
N THR A 44 -14.37 26.92 -41.91
CA THR A 44 -15.81 27.07 -41.70
C THR A 44 -16.04 27.41 -40.23
N ALA A 45 -16.61 28.59 -39.96
CA ALA A 45 -16.89 29.07 -38.62
C ALA A 45 -17.61 27.98 -37.82
N ALA A 46 -16.96 27.50 -36.76
CA ALA A 46 -17.55 26.52 -35.87
C ALA A 46 -18.81 27.13 -35.23
N PRO A 47 -19.94 26.40 -35.18
CA PRO A 47 -21.14 26.88 -34.52
C PRO A 47 -20.82 27.25 -33.07
N ALA A 48 -21.25 28.44 -32.66
CA ALA A 48 -21.04 28.92 -31.31
C ALA A 48 -21.61 27.90 -30.32
N PHE A 49 -20.75 27.30 -29.50
CA PHE A 49 -21.20 26.43 -28.42
C PHE A 49 -22.07 27.26 -27.47
N PRO A 50 -23.28 26.78 -27.12
CA PRO A 50 -24.11 27.44 -26.12
C PRO A 50 -23.32 27.55 -24.82
N ALA A 51 -23.40 28.72 -24.18
CA ALA A 51 -22.73 28.98 -22.92
C ALA A 51 -23.03 27.85 -21.92
N PRO A 52 -22.02 27.32 -21.21
CA PRO A 52 -22.23 26.30 -20.19
C PRO A 52 -23.31 26.75 -19.22
N ALA A 53 -24.31 25.90 -18.98
CA ALA A 53 -25.32 26.17 -17.97
C ALA A 53 -24.63 26.49 -16.63
N PRO A 54 -25.11 27.48 -15.86
CA PRO A 54 -24.53 27.82 -14.58
C PRO A 54 -24.44 26.57 -13.70
N ALA A 55 -23.25 26.32 -13.18
CA ALA A 55 -23.00 25.16 -12.32
C ALA A 55 -24.04 25.15 -11.19
N PRO A 56 -24.67 24.00 -10.90
CA PRO A 56 -25.64 23.89 -9.82
C PRO A 56 -24.98 24.37 -8.52
N ALA A 57 -25.68 25.23 -7.78
CA ALA A 57 -25.21 25.72 -6.50
C ALA A 57 -24.85 24.53 -5.60
N PRO A 58 -23.72 24.57 -4.86
CA PRO A 58 -23.30 23.47 -4.00
C PRO A 58 -24.43 23.15 -3.02
N ALA A 59 -24.92 21.91 -3.08
CA ALA A 59 -25.89 21.42 -2.11
C ALA A 59 -25.30 21.60 -0.71
N ARG A 60 -26.02 22.34 0.14
CA ARG A 60 -25.64 22.49 1.56
C ARG A 60 -25.63 21.09 2.18
N LEU A 61 -24.45 20.59 2.57
CA LEU A 61 -24.32 19.44 3.46
C LEU A 61 -24.92 19.82 4.82
N GLY A 62 -26.23 19.65 4.95
CA GLY A 62 -27.01 19.92 6.14
C GLY A 62 -27.67 18.66 6.65
N SER A 63 -26.90 17.74 7.23
CA SER A 63 -27.34 16.95 8.38
C SER A 63 -26.12 16.31 9.02
N ASN A 64 -25.99 16.47 10.34
CA ASN A 64 -25.15 15.58 11.14
C ASN A 64 -25.85 14.21 11.07
N VAL A 65 -25.36 13.33 10.19
CA VAL A 65 -25.78 11.93 10.20
C VAL A 65 -25.14 11.32 11.45
N ASP A 66 -25.94 11.12 12.49
CA ASP A 66 -25.52 10.40 13.67
C ASP A 66 -25.35 8.92 13.30
N TYR A 67 -24.10 8.52 13.04
CA TYR A 67 -23.75 7.12 12.84
C TYR A 67 -23.74 6.42 14.20
N ALA A 68 -24.86 5.80 14.57
CA ALA A 68 -24.91 4.93 15.74
C ALA A 68 -24.07 3.66 15.47
N VAL A 69 -22.89 3.58 16.09
CA VAL A 69 -22.03 2.39 16.05
C VAL A 69 -22.42 1.46 17.18
N THR A 70 -23.01 0.32 16.85
CA THR A 70 -23.33 -0.74 17.83
C THR A 70 -22.23 -1.79 17.84
N LYS A 71 -21.66 -2.08 19.01
CA LYS A 71 -20.68 -3.17 19.18
C LYS A 71 -21.37 -4.52 18.91
N GLY A 72 -20.81 -5.31 17.99
CA GLY A 72 -21.22 -6.71 17.77
C GLY A 72 -20.53 -7.69 18.75
N ASN A 73 -20.75 -8.99 18.54
CA ASN A 73 -20.03 -10.02 19.29
C ASN A 73 -18.53 -10.02 18.94
N ASP A 74 -17.70 -10.26 19.94
CA ASP A 74 -16.25 -10.41 19.74
C ASP A 74 -15.95 -11.74 19.02
N PHE A 75 -15.02 -11.70 18.07
CA PHE A 75 -14.56 -12.88 17.33
C PHE A 75 -13.06 -13.10 17.59
N ILE A 76 -12.70 -14.28 18.10
CA ILE A 76 -11.30 -14.65 18.39
C ILE A 76 -10.77 -15.47 17.21
N PHE A 77 -9.95 -14.85 16.36
CA PHE A 77 -9.36 -15.50 15.19
C PHE A 77 -8.05 -16.25 15.49
N SER A 78 -7.45 -16.00 16.66
CA SER A 78 -6.26 -16.71 17.14
C SER A 78 -6.21 -16.70 18.66
N THR A 79 -5.80 -17.83 19.24
CA THR A 79 -5.56 -18.01 20.69
C THR A 79 -4.07 -17.93 21.05
N THR A 80 -3.20 -17.74 20.06
CA THR A 80 -1.75 -17.59 20.24
C THR A 80 -1.35 -16.12 20.29
N GLN A 81 -0.08 -15.85 20.64
CA GLN A 81 0.44 -14.49 20.66
C GLN A 81 0.41 -13.89 19.25
N THR A 82 -0.46 -12.89 19.05
CA THR A 82 -0.60 -12.16 17.80
C THR A 82 -0.05 -10.75 17.92
N GLN A 83 0.62 -10.28 16.87
CA GLN A 83 1.11 -8.91 16.73
C GLN A 83 0.90 -8.43 15.29
N GLY A 84 1.07 -7.12 15.05
CA GLY A 84 1.07 -6.58 13.67
C GLY A 84 -0.20 -6.89 12.90
N ILE A 85 -1.37 -6.73 13.53
CA ILE A 85 -2.66 -7.06 12.92
C ILE A 85 -2.99 -6.00 11.86
N SER A 86 -3.33 -6.47 10.67
CA SER A 86 -3.88 -5.65 9.59
C SER A 86 -5.16 -6.30 9.06
N ILE A 87 -6.22 -5.50 8.96
CA ILE A 87 -7.55 -5.98 8.58
C ILE A 87 -7.99 -5.22 7.33
N LEU A 88 -8.53 -5.96 6.37
CA LEU A 88 -8.96 -5.42 5.10
C LEU A 88 -10.36 -5.94 4.75
N GLY A 89 -11.31 -5.03 4.57
CA GLY A 89 -12.65 -5.37 4.09
C GLY A 89 -12.61 -5.69 2.59
N MET A 90 -12.91 -6.94 2.24
CA MET A 90 -12.93 -7.42 0.85
C MET A 90 -14.29 -7.19 0.20
N THR A 91 -15.37 -7.45 0.93
CA THR A 91 -16.76 -7.20 0.50
C THR A 91 -17.57 -6.69 1.70
N GLY A 92 -18.88 -6.53 1.54
CA GLY A 92 -19.78 -6.21 2.67
C GLY A 92 -19.87 -7.31 3.73
N SER A 93 -19.48 -8.55 3.41
CA SER A 93 -19.55 -9.70 4.31
C SER A 93 -18.25 -10.50 4.40
N ALA A 94 -17.18 -10.08 3.73
CA ALA A 94 -15.89 -10.75 3.79
C ALA A 94 -14.77 -9.77 4.12
N ALA A 95 -13.83 -10.23 4.95
CA ALA A 95 -12.62 -9.52 5.31
C ALA A 95 -11.43 -10.48 5.28
N VAL A 96 -10.23 -9.94 5.15
CA VAL A 96 -8.99 -10.69 5.39
C VAL A 96 -8.30 -10.06 6.59
N VAL A 97 -7.91 -10.91 7.54
CA VAL A 97 -7.06 -10.53 8.66
C VAL A 97 -5.68 -11.13 8.43
N CYS A 98 -4.67 -10.27 8.43
CA CYS A 98 -3.28 -10.67 8.37
C CYS A 98 -2.59 -10.27 9.67
N SER A 99 -1.78 -11.16 10.24
CA SER A 99 -1.12 -10.94 11.53
C SER A 99 0.19 -11.70 11.62
N LEU A 100 1.00 -11.35 12.60
CA LEU A 100 2.20 -12.07 12.99
C LEU A 100 1.85 -13.05 14.11
N VAL A 101 1.79 -14.33 13.79
CA VAL A 101 1.62 -15.43 14.76
C VAL A 101 2.99 -16.06 14.98
N GLU A 102 3.50 -16.01 16.22
CA GLU A 102 4.85 -16.53 16.52
C GLU A 102 5.92 -15.96 15.57
N ARG A 103 5.81 -14.66 15.27
CA ARG A 103 6.64 -13.94 14.29
C ARG A 103 6.55 -14.47 12.86
N ARG A 104 5.51 -15.20 12.46
CA ARG A 104 5.26 -15.56 11.05
C ARG A 104 4.04 -14.82 10.54
N ALA A 105 4.16 -14.16 9.41
CA ALA A 105 2.99 -13.53 8.79
C ALA A 105 2.03 -14.60 8.25
N VAL A 106 0.80 -14.55 8.76
CA VAL A 106 -0.31 -15.40 8.34
C VAL A 106 -1.51 -14.53 7.97
N CYS A 107 -2.27 -14.95 6.97
CA CYS A 107 -3.51 -14.31 6.56
C CYS A 107 -4.65 -15.32 6.59
N SER A 108 -5.78 -14.92 7.16
CA SER A 108 -7.01 -15.71 7.20
C SER A 108 -8.16 -14.93 6.58
N VAL A 109 -9.04 -15.63 5.86
CA VAL A 109 -10.31 -15.07 5.39
C VAL A 109 -11.31 -15.13 6.54
N LEU A 110 -12.05 -14.04 6.75
CA LEU A 110 -13.19 -13.96 7.64
C LEU A 110 -14.44 -13.71 6.79
N SER A 111 -15.50 -14.45 7.05
CA SER A 111 -16.80 -14.22 6.44
C SER A 111 -17.85 -14.02 7.52
N MET A 112 -18.73 -13.05 7.32
CA MET A 112 -19.89 -12.82 8.15
C MET A 112 -21.11 -13.46 7.49
N ALA A 113 -21.73 -14.40 8.20
CA ALA A 113 -23.02 -14.97 7.85
C ALA A 113 -23.92 -14.96 9.08
N ASP A 114 -25.15 -14.49 8.92
CA ASP A 114 -26.18 -14.47 9.98
C ASP A 114 -25.74 -13.72 11.25
N GLY A 115 -24.96 -12.64 11.08
CA GLY A 115 -24.41 -11.85 12.20
C GLY A 115 -23.28 -12.53 12.98
N SER A 116 -22.78 -13.67 12.48
CA SER A 116 -21.66 -14.41 13.07
C SER A 116 -20.46 -14.45 12.11
N TRP A 117 -19.26 -14.29 12.66
CA TRP A 117 -18.01 -14.43 11.91
C TRP A 117 -17.57 -15.90 11.87
N LYS A 118 -17.11 -16.32 10.70
CA LYS A 118 -16.48 -17.61 10.43
C LYS A 118 -15.10 -17.36 9.85
N GLN A 119 -14.11 -18.08 10.36
CA GLN A 119 -12.77 -18.10 9.77
C GLN A 119 -12.73 -19.17 8.69
N GLY A 120 -12.24 -18.78 7.51
CA GLY A 120 -11.93 -19.66 6.41
C GLY A 120 -10.53 -20.24 6.53
N SER A 121 -9.95 -20.55 5.37
CA SER A 121 -8.58 -20.98 5.25
C SER A 121 -7.59 -19.91 5.73
N THR A 122 -6.42 -20.39 6.17
CA THR A 122 -5.29 -19.57 6.62
C THR A 122 -4.06 -19.95 5.81
N VAL A 123 -3.29 -18.96 5.38
CA VAL A 123 -2.04 -19.15 4.64
C VAL A 123 -0.90 -18.38 5.29
N GLY A 124 0.29 -18.98 5.32
CA GLY A 124 1.53 -18.26 5.63
C GLY A 124 1.99 -17.44 4.44
N LEU A 125 2.58 -16.27 4.70
CA LEU A 125 3.15 -15.41 3.65
C LEU A 125 4.62 -15.71 3.40
N ALA A 126 5.43 -15.78 4.45
CA ALA A 126 6.83 -16.13 4.36
C ALA A 126 6.98 -17.64 4.13
N ASP A 127 7.91 -18.04 3.25
CA ASP A 127 8.23 -19.45 3.05
C ASP A 127 9.28 -19.94 4.05
N GLN A 128 10.15 -19.03 4.50
CA GLN A 128 11.16 -19.29 5.51
C GLN A 128 11.18 -18.14 6.55
N GLY A 129 11.98 -18.31 7.59
CA GLY A 129 12.31 -17.22 8.52
C GLY A 129 11.17 -16.69 9.39
N GLU A 130 11.50 -15.59 10.07
CA GLU A 130 10.56 -14.76 10.83
C GLU A 130 10.12 -13.57 9.96
N THR A 131 9.01 -12.95 10.29
CA THR A 131 8.47 -11.78 9.61
C THR A 131 8.47 -10.60 10.58
N ALA A 132 9.20 -9.55 10.24
CA ALA A 132 9.35 -8.37 11.07
C ALA A 132 8.27 -7.31 10.84
N ARG A 133 7.75 -7.22 9.60
CA ARG A 133 6.77 -6.21 9.17
C ARG A 133 5.76 -6.82 8.22
N LEU A 134 4.55 -6.27 8.23
CA LEU A 134 3.43 -6.72 7.44
C LEU A 134 2.56 -5.52 7.08
N SER A 135 2.24 -5.38 5.80
CA SER A 135 1.31 -4.40 5.27
C SER A 135 0.46 -5.03 4.18
N VAL A 136 -0.84 -4.75 4.17
CA VAL A 136 -1.76 -5.32 3.18
C VAL A 136 -2.63 -4.23 2.58
N ALA A 137 -2.97 -4.40 1.31
CA ALA A 137 -3.83 -3.48 0.59
C ALA A 137 -4.79 -4.22 -0.34
N ARG A 138 -6.02 -3.70 -0.41
CA ARG A 138 -7.04 -4.21 -1.32
C ARG A 138 -6.78 -3.74 -2.73
N LEU A 139 -6.92 -4.66 -3.68
CA LEU A 139 -6.86 -4.35 -5.10
C LEU A 139 -8.27 -4.45 -5.70
N SER A 140 -8.96 -5.55 -5.41
CA SER A 140 -10.32 -5.83 -5.85
C SER A 140 -11.14 -6.49 -4.73
N GLU A 141 -12.34 -6.98 -5.02
CA GLU A 141 -13.13 -7.79 -4.08
C GLU A 141 -12.53 -9.17 -3.82
N THR A 142 -11.73 -9.68 -4.75
CA THR A 142 -11.18 -11.04 -4.72
C THR A 142 -9.65 -11.07 -4.71
N ALA A 143 -8.99 -9.91 -4.80
CA ALA A 143 -7.54 -9.81 -4.80
C ALA A 143 -7.05 -8.74 -3.84
N LEU A 144 -5.99 -9.08 -3.10
CA LEU A 144 -5.25 -8.15 -2.26
C LEU A 144 -3.75 -8.39 -2.42
N LEU A 145 -2.96 -7.37 -2.12
CA LEU A 145 -1.50 -7.45 -2.10
C LEU A 145 -1.06 -7.45 -0.64
N ALA A 146 -0.21 -8.40 -0.27
CA ALA A 146 0.39 -8.48 1.05
C ALA A 146 1.91 -8.37 0.92
N CYS A 147 2.48 -7.32 1.48
CA CYS A 147 3.92 -7.10 1.54
C CYS A 147 4.42 -7.28 2.98
N TYR A 148 5.56 -7.92 3.10
CA TYR A 148 6.15 -8.30 4.38
C TYR A 148 7.66 -8.23 4.30
N VAL A 149 8.31 -8.15 5.45
CA VAL A 149 9.77 -8.21 5.57
C VAL A 149 10.13 -9.52 6.24
N GLU A 150 10.70 -10.44 5.46
CA GLU A 150 11.24 -11.70 5.98
C GLU A 150 12.63 -11.45 6.55
N THR A 151 12.85 -11.85 7.79
CA THR A 151 14.15 -11.76 8.45
C THR A 151 14.78 -13.14 8.55
N GLY A 152 16.04 -13.22 8.15
CA GLY A 152 16.83 -14.43 8.18
C GLY A 152 18.29 -14.16 8.55
N ILE A 153 19.11 -15.21 8.46
CA ILE A 153 20.56 -15.12 8.60
C ILE A 153 21.17 -15.34 7.22
N GLY A 154 21.86 -14.33 6.71
CA GLY A 154 22.55 -14.38 5.41
C GLY A 154 23.81 -15.26 5.44
N ALA A 155 24.48 -15.37 4.29
CA ALA A 155 25.65 -16.26 4.10
C ALA A 155 26.81 -16.02 5.09
N TYR A 156 26.90 -14.81 5.65
CA TYR A 156 27.95 -14.40 6.59
C TYR A 156 27.49 -14.33 8.05
N GLY A 157 26.35 -14.94 8.40
CA GLY A 157 25.83 -14.88 9.76
C GLY A 157 25.21 -13.54 10.14
N ARG A 158 25.05 -12.62 9.16
CA ARG A 158 24.46 -11.30 9.38
C ARG A 158 22.92 -11.39 9.28
N PRO A 159 22.17 -10.65 10.11
CA PRO A 159 20.74 -10.50 9.90
C PRO A 159 20.48 -9.89 8.53
N VAL A 160 19.58 -10.50 7.76
CA VAL A 160 19.12 -10.01 6.45
C VAL A 160 17.62 -9.78 6.55
N ALA A 161 17.13 -8.69 5.95
CA ALA A 161 15.72 -8.36 5.88
C ALA A 161 15.29 -8.23 4.41
N THR A 162 14.58 -9.23 3.88
CA THR A 162 14.16 -9.27 2.49
C THR A 162 12.70 -8.79 2.37
N PRO A 163 12.45 -7.61 1.78
CA PRO A 163 11.10 -7.13 1.54
C PRO A 163 10.49 -7.94 0.39
N SER A 164 9.37 -8.59 0.65
CA SER A 164 8.67 -9.42 -0.33
C SER A 164 7.19 -9.08 -0.37
N CYS A 165 6.57 -9.23 -1.54
CA CYS A 165 5.14 -9.10 -1.73
C CYS A 165 4.54 -10.37 -2.35
N ARG A 166 3.26 -10.62 -2.05
CA ARG A 166 2.46 -11.68 -2.67
C ARG A 166 1.07 -11.17 -2.99
N VAL A 167 0.56 -11.55 -4.14
CA VAL A 167 -0.86 -11.42 -4.45
C VAL A 167 -1.60 -12.55 -3.75
N LEU A 168 -2.62 -12.22 -2.97
CA LEU A 168 -3.52 -13.19 -2.38
C LEU A 168 -4.87 -13.09 -3.07
N THR A 169 -5.31 -14.22 -3.62
CA THR A 169 -6.63 -14.36 -4.23
C THR A 169 -7.57 -15.00 -3.22
N VAL A 170 -8.71 -14.36 -2.99
CA VAL A 170 -9.76 -14.80 -2.08
C VAL A 170 -10.94 -15.30 -2.90
N THR A 171 -11.33 -16.55 -2.67
CA THR A 171 -12.51 -17.17 -3.26
C THR A 171 -13.31 -17.81 -2.15
N ASP A 172 -14.49 -17.26 -1.85
CA ASP A 172 -15.35 -17.67 -0.72
C ASP A 172 -14.60 -17.59 0.62
N LEU A 173 -14.21 -18.75 1.16
CA LEU A 173 -13.44 -18.91 2.39
C LEU A 173 -12.01 -19.41 2.11
N ALA A 174 -11.64 -19.57 0.85
CA ALA A 174 -10.31 -19.98 0.42
C ALA A 174 -9.43 -18.75 0.14
N ILE A 175 -8.16 -18.83 0.53
CA ILE A 175 -7.13 -17.88 0.14
C ILE A 175 -5.99 -18.64 -0.55
N VAL A 176 -5.61 -18.16 -1.72
CA VAL A 176 -4.52 -18.71 -2.53
C VAL A 176 -3.43 -17.65 -2.64
N ARG A 177 -2.19 -18.04 -2.38
CA ARG A 177 -1.03 -17.14 -2.45
C ARG A 177 -0.25 -17.33 -3.76
N SER A 178 0.15 -16.24 -4.39
CA SER A 178 1.14 -16.26 -5.48
C SER A 178 2.54 -16.64 -4.96
N PRO A 179 3.49 -16.96 -5.85
CA PRO A 179 4.93 -16.93 -5.52
C PRO A 179 5.35 -15.57 -4.92
N PRO A 180 6.45 -15.52 -4.15
CA PRO A 180 6.95 -14.26 -3.62
C PRO A 180 7.57 -13.42 -4.72
N PHE A 181 7.31 -12.11 -4.67
CA PHE A 181 8.03 -11.11 -5.43
C PHE A 181 8.96 -10.36 -4.48
N VAL A 182 10.27 -10.45 -4.69
CA VAL A 182 11.28 -9.75 -3.89
C VAL A 182 11.37 -8.31 -4.41
N LEU A 183 11.10 -7.33 -3.53
CA LEU A 183 11.13 -5.89 -3.89
C LEU A 183 12.55 -5.33 -3.97
N ASP A 184 13.43 -5.85 -3.13
CA ASP A 184 14.81 -5.45 -2.99
C ASP A 184 15.60 -6.70 -2.57
N ASP A 185 16.61 -7.06 -3.36
CA ASP A 185 17.47 -8.20 -3.09
C ASP A 185 18.75 -7.81 -2.32
N GLN A 186 18.90 -6.52 -2.00
CA GLN A 186 20.01 -6.06 -1.18
C GLN A 186 19.84 -6.57 0.25
N GLU A 187 20.91 -7.15 0.81
CA GLU A 187 20.94 -7.69 2.17
C GLU A 187 21.01 -6.59 3.24
N GLU A 188 20.06 -5.66 3.21
CA GLU A 188 20.02 -4.48 4.07
C GLU A 188 18.90 -4.53 5.11
N VAL A 189 18.90 -3.57 6.03
CA VAL A 189 17.91 -3.50 7.12
C VAL A 189 16.71 -2.65 6.69
N ILE A 190 15.51 -3.21 6.80
CA ILE A 190 14.25 -2.53 6.53
C ILE A 190 13.49 -2.35 7.84
N LEU A 191 13.16 -1.10 8.19
CA LEU A 191 12.58 -0.78 9.49
C LEU A 191 11.06 -0.62 9.45
N SER A 192 10.50 -0.26 8.31
CA SER A 192 9.11 0.08 8.08
C SER A 192 8.70 -0.22 6.63
N MET A 193 7.42 -0.50 6.46
CA MET A 193 6.82 -0.77 5.15
C MET A 193 5.37 -0.31 5.18
N SER A 194 4.96 0.34 4.11
CA SER A 194 3.60 0.81 3.88
C SER A 194 3.15 0.41 2.47
N LEU A 195 1.88 0.04 2.35
CA LEU A 195 1.31 -0.45 1.11
C LEU A 195 -0.06 0.20 0.90
N VAL A 196 -0.30 0.68 -0.31
CA VAL A 196 -1.61 1.20 -0.71
C VAL A 196 -2.00 0.66 -2.08
N GLY A 197 -3.26 0.23 -2.20
CA GLY A 197 -3.87 -0.14 -3.47
C GLY A 197 -4.40 1.12 -4.14
N LEU A 198 -3.97 1.39 -5.37
CA LEU A 198 -4.40 2.55 -6.15
C LEU A 198 -5.50 2.19 -7.16
N SER A 199 -5.47 0.96 -7.66
CA SER A 199 -6.46 0.40 -8.57
C SER A 199 -6.44 -1.14 -8.49
N PRO A 200 -7.32 -1.85 -9.21
CA PRO A 200 -7.31 -3.31 -9.25
C PRO A 200 -6.01 -3.96 -9.75
N SER A 201 -5.18 -3.21 -10.47
CA SER A 201 -3.92 -3.70 -11.03
C SER A 201 -2.71 -2.84 -10.68
N LEU A 202 -2.87 -1.85 -9.79
CA LEU A 202 -1.82 -0.91 -9.42
C LEU A 202 -1.81 -0.70 -7.91
N ALA A 203 -0.63 -0.84 -7.31
CA ALA A 203 -0.36 -0.50 -5.92
C ALA A 203 0.91 0.36 -5.81
N LEU A 204 1.09 0.99 -4.67
CA LEU A 204 2.32 1.69 -4.30
C LEU A 204 2.82 1.09 -2.99
N VAL A 205 4.05 0.59 -3.00
CA VAL A 205 4.74 0.14 -1.79
C VAL A 205 5.84 1.13 -1.46
N CYS A 206 5.96 1.50 -0.19
CA CYS A 206 7.05 2.30 0.30
C CYS A 206 7.70 1.58 1.49
N TYR A 207 9.01 1.59 1.55
CA TYR A 207 9.78 1.06 2.66
C TYR A 207 11.00 1.95 2.91
N ASP A 208 11.51 1.93 4.13
CA ASP A 208 12.79 2.56 4.44
C ASP A 208 13.90 1.52 4.48
N ARG A 209 15.03 1.92 3.93
CA ARG A 209 16.20 1.08 3.77
C ARG A 209 17.38 1.79 4.43
N LEU A 210 18.12 1.05 5.26
CA LEU A 210 19.32 1.56 5.91
C LEU A 210 20.55 1.02 5.18
N ASP A 211 21.26 1.90 4.50
CA ASP A 211 22.53 1.61 3.82
C ASP A 211 23.70 2.40 4.46
N ASP A 212 24.89 2.31 3.86
CA ASP A 212 26.09 3.02 4.32
C ASP A 212 25.93 4.56 4.28
N ALA A 213 25.02 5.09 3.46
CA ALA A 213 24.73 6.52 3.36
C ALA A 213 23.64 6.99 4.34
N GLY A 214 22.94 6.05 4.98
CA GLY A 214 21.94 6.33 6.02
C GLY A 214 20.57 5.76 5.69
N LEU A 215 19.53 6.33 6.31
CA LEU A 215 18.15 5.88 6.10
C LEU A 215 17.55 6.57 4.87
N MET A 216 17.11 5.78 3.90
CA MET A 216 16.44 6.27 2.69
C MET A 216 15.05 5.68 2.53
N GLY A 217 14.09 6.49 2.08
CA GLY A 217 12.76 6.02 1.70
C GLY A 217 12.75 5.60 0.23
N ILE A 218 12.23 4.41 -0.07
CA ILE A 218 12.05 3.91 -1.42
C ILE A 218 10.58 3.61 -1.61
N CYS A 219 10.00 4.19 -2.66
CA CYS A 219 8.64 3.89 -3.08
C CYS A 219 8.66 3.28 -4.48
N SER A 220 7.97 2.17 -4.68
CA SER A 220 7.84 1.52 -5.98
C SER A 220 6.37 1.32 -6.33
N THR A 221 6.01 1.66 -7.57
CA THR A 221 4.71 1.25 -8.09
C THR A 221 4.75 -0.23 -8.44
N MET A 222 3.70 -0.96 -8.08
CA MET A 222 3.55 -2.38 -8.37
C MET A 222 2.39 -2.55 -9.35
N ARG A 223 2.66 -3.16 -10.50
CA ARG A 223 1.62 -3.61 -11.44
C ARG A 223 1.36 -5.09 -11.30
N ILE A 224 0.10 -5.45 -11.51
CA ILE A 224 -0.37 -6.83 -11.35
C ILE A 224 -0.92 -7.30 -12.68
N LYS A 225 -0.36 -8.40 -13.19
CA LYS A 225 -0.82 -9.08 -14.40
C LYS A 225 -1.21 -10.50 -14.04
N GLY A 226 -2.49 -10.69 -13.72
CA GLY A 226 -2.98 -11.97 -13.19
C GLY A 226 -2.42 -12.22 -11.80
N THR A 227 -1.57 -13.24 -11.65
CA THR A 227 -0.88 -13.57 -10.38
C THR A 227 0.58 -13.09 -10.35
N GLU A 228 1.06 -12.50 -11.44
CA GLU A 228 2.43 -11.98 -11.55
C GLU A 228 2.48 -10.52 -11.12
N LEU A 229 3.57 -10.18 -10.44
CA LEU A 229 3.89 -8.83 -10.00
C LEU A 229 5.02 -8.28 -10.88
N GLU A 230 4.83 -7.06 -11.35
CA GLU A 230 5.86 -6.29 -12.03
C GLU A 230 6.13 -5.01 -11.22
N GLN A 231 7.39 -4.77 -10.90
CA GLN A 231 7.81 -3.52 -10.29
C GLN A 231 8.00 -2.48 -11.39
N GLY A 232 7.32 -1.35 -11.27
CA GLY A 232 7.58 -0.17 -12.09
C GLY A 232 8.78 0.63 -11.58
N ASP A 233 9.06 1.76 -12.22
CA ASP A 233 10.16 2.63 -11.81
C ASP A 233 10.00 3.07 -10.35
N GLY A 234 11.07 2.94 -9.57
CA GLY A 234 11.10 3.36 -8.17
C GLY A 234 11.28 4.87 -8.05
N LEU A 235 10.49 5.50 -7.18
CA LEU A 235 10.74 6.84 -6.65
C LEU A 235 11.59 6.72 -5.39
N LYS A 236 12.82 7.24 -5.44
CA LYS A 236 13.67 7.38 -4.26
C LYS A 236 13.34 8.70 -3.57
N VAL A 237 13.03 8.63 -2.27
CA VAL A 237 12.77 9.78 -1.42
C VAL A 237 13.86 9.83 -0.36
N SER A 238 14.86 10.69 -0.57
CA SER A 238 15.91 10.93 0.42
C SER A 238 15.52 12.11 1.31
N ALA A 239 15.89 12.06 2.59
CA ALA A 239 15.68 13.19 3.51
C ALA A 239 16.49 14.44 3.10
N GLY A 240 17.47 14.31 2.19
CA GLY A 240 18.34 15.39 1.75
C GLY A 240 17.70 16.40 0.79
N ASP A 241 16.58 16.05 0.14
CA ASP A 241 15.88 16.92 -0.81
C ASP A 241 14.58 17.51 -0.25
N ILE A 242 14.24 17.20 1.01
CA ILE A 242 13.13 17.85 1.71
C ILE A 242 13.72 19.10 2.38
N GLU A 243 13.90 20.18 1.61
CA GLU A 243 14.01 21.51 2.20
C GLU A 243 12.77 21.71 3.06
N TYR A 244 12.93 21.69 4.38
CA TYR A 244 11.90 22.14 5.30
C TYR A 244 11.62 23.60 4.96
N GLY A 245 10.58 23.83 4.14
CA GLY A 245 10.02 25.17 3.96
C GLY A 245 9.70 25.75 5.33
N PRO A 246 9.84 27.08 5.51
CA PRO A 246 9.76 27.70 6.83
C PRO A 246 8.49 27.27 7.55
N GLU A 247 8.68 26.79 8.76
CA GLU A 247 7.66 26.42 9.73
C GLU A 247 6.55 27.48 9.73
N ILE A 248 5.35 27.11 9.27
CA ILE A 248 4.18 27.98 9.44
C ILE A 248 3.83 27.90 10.91
N VAL A 249 4.40 28.80 11.70
CA VAL A 249 3.97 29.10 13.06
C VAL A 249 2.56 29.69 12.93
N ALA A 250 1.56 28.92 13.36
CA ALA A 250 0.18 29.38 13.51
C ALA A 250 -0.02 30.01 14.89
#